data_AF-A0A9Q3DRY4-F1
#
_entry.id   AF-A0A9Q3DRY4-F1
#
_cell.length_a   1.000
_cell.length_b   1.000
_cell.length_c   1.000
_cell.angle_alpha   90.00
_cell.angle_beta   90.00
_cell.angle_gamma   90.00
#
_symmetry.space_group_name_H-M   'P 1'
#
loop_
_entity.id
_entity.type
_entity.pdbx_description
1 polymer ?
#
loop_
_entity_poly.entity_id
_entity_poly.type
_entity_poly.pdbx_seq_one_letter_code
_entity_poly.pdbx_strand_id
1 'polypeptide(L)'
;MRQELINVVYTYKNAFSPDNGPLGAIEGNEVDITLNIDRPYPPVLRRPAHPASPRAREALEKHIQQVIQLGVLRKVGHNEEVEVKKPVIIFWNNENSRMVGYFRGLNTYTVPDRYPIPRIQETLTQLSKARYITSMDALKGFHQNVFMTKAKKLLIIITHCGIYGYLKIPFGIKDSSSHYQIMINSIFPT
;
A
#
# COMPACT_ATOMS: atom_id res chain seq x y z
N MET A 1 36.92 4.47 -3.58
CA MET A 1 35.58 4.26 -4.18
C MET A 1 34.84 3.02 -3.67
N ARG A 2 35.24 1.77 -4.01
CA ARG A 2 34.47 0.57 -3.57
C ARG A 2 34.36 0.44 -2.05
N GLN A 3 35.46 0.65 -1.34
CA GLN A 3 35.48 0.55 0.13
C GLN A 3 34.64 1.64 0.80
N GLU A 4 34.60 2.85 0.21
CA GLU A 4 33.79 3.96 0.71
C GLU A 4 32.29 3.67 0.53
N LEU A 5 31.89 3.11 -0.62
CA LEU A 5 30.50 2.69 -0.84
C LEU A 5 30.08 1.59 0.12
N ILE A 6 30.96 0.61 0.37
CA ILE A 6 30.70 -0.43 1.36
C ILE A 6 30.51 0.17 2.75
N ASN A 7 31.36 1.14 3.13
CA ASN A 7 31.22 1.85 4.40
C ASN A 7 29.87 2.58 4.49
N VAL A 8 29.42 3.26 3.43
CA VAL A 8 28.09 3.90 3.39
C VAL A 8 26.97 2.89 3.64
N VAL A 9 27.00 1.72 2.98
CA VAL A 9 25.98 0.68 3.18
C VAL A 9 25.97 0.18 4.63
N TYR A 10 27.13 -0.03 5.25
CA TYR A 10 27.22 -0.45 6.64
C TYR A 10 26.80 0.64 7.63
N THR A 11 27.19 1.90 7.37
CA THR A 11 26.79 3.05 8.19
C THR A 11 25.28 3.24 8.18
N TYR A 12 24.66 3.14 7.01
CA TYR A 12 23.21 3.31 6.83
C TYR A 12 22.47 1.98 6.72
N LYS A 13 22.97 0.91 7.35
CA LYS A 13 22.39 -0.44 7.23
C LYS A 13 20.89 -0.52 7.52
N ASN A 14 20.38 0.35 8.39
CA ASN A 14 18.96 0.40 8.76
C ASN A 14 18.07 0.99 7.66
N ALA A 15 18.63 1.72 6.69
CA ALA A 15 17.91 2.21 5.52
C ALA A 15 17.66 1.09 4.49
N PHE A 16 18.37 -0.04 4.62
CA PHE A 16 18.24 -1.19 3.75
C PHE A 16 17.46 -2.29 4.46
N SER A 17 16.37 -2.74 3.84
CA SER A 17 15.55 -3.82 4.41
C SER A 17 16.12 -5.18 4.00
N PRO A 18 16.23 -6.15 4.92
CA PRO A 18 16.29 -7.56 4.54
C PRO A 18 14.93 -7.97 3.93
N ASP A 19 14.92 -8.92 2.99
CA ASP A 19 13.74 -9.25 2.17
C ASP A 19 12.49 -9.69 2.98
N ASN A 20 12.67 -10.12 4.24
CA ASN A 20 11.65 -10.84 5.02
C ASN A 20 11.29 -10.22 6.39
N GLY A 21 11.68 -8.97 6.67
CA GLY A 21 11.31 -8.27 7.91
C GLY A 21 9.98 -7.52 7.84
N PRO A 22 9.39 -7.10 8.98
CA PRO A 22 8.30 -6.14 8.96
C PRO A 22 8.76 -4.87 8.24
N LEU A 23 7.91 -4.33 7.37
CA LEU A 23 8.26 -3.11 6.66
C LEU A 23 8.37 -1.95 7.66
N GLY A 24 9.32 -1.05 7.42
CA GLY A 24 9.33 0.25 8.07
C GLY A 24 8.01 1.00 7.89
N ALA A 25 7.77 1.97 8.76
CA ALA A 25 6.64 2.89 8.67
C ALA A 25 7.18 4.32 8.79
N ILE A 26 6.63 5.23 7.98
CA ILE A 26 6.92 6.65 8.11
C ILE A 26 5.97 7.23 9.15
N GLU A 27 6.53 7.77 10.23
CA GLU A 27 5.78 8.47 11.26
C GLU A 27 5.42 9.88 10.81
N GLY A 28 4.27 10.40 11.25
CA GLY A 28 3.83 11.78 10.96
C GLY A 28 3.15 12.02 9.61
N ASN A 29 3.10 11.01 8.72
CA ASN A 29 2.41 11.07 7.42
C ASN A 29 1.19 10.12 7.40
N GLU A 30 0.30 10.27 8.39
CA GLU A 30 -0.90 9.45 8.47
C GLU A 30 -1.89 9.83 7.36
N VAL A 31 -2.38 8.82 6.66
CA VAL A 31 -3.28 8.99 5.53
C VAL A 31 -4.73 8.78 5.94
N ASP A 32 -5.63 9.62 5.44
CA ASP A 32 -7.07 9.44 5.55
C ASP A 32 -7.71 9.24 4.15
N ILE A 33 -8.90 8.64 4.13
CA ILE A 33 -9.68 8.43 2.91
C ILE A 33 -11.03 9.09 3.10
N THR A 34 -11.32 10.08 2.25
CA THR A 34 -12.61 10.76 2.24
C THR A 34 -13.50 10.19 1.13
N LEU A 35 -14.72 9.79 1.50
CA LEU A 35 -15.75 9.39 0.55
C LEU A 35 -16.67 10.57 0.25
N ASN A 36 -17.17 10.67 -0.97
CA ASN A 36 -18.14 11.68 -1.41
C ASN A 36 -19.60 11.27 -1.19
N ILE A 37 -19.83 10.31 -0.29
CA ILE A 37 -21.13 9.74 0.04
C ILE A 37 -21.21 9.52 1.55
N ASP A 38 -22.42 9.68 2.08
CA ASP A 38 -22.72 9.42 3.48
C ASP A 38 -23.32 8.03 3.68
N ARG A 39 -23.43 7.63 4.96
CA ARG A 39 -24.13 6.42 5.34
C ARG A 39 -25.65 6.58 5.09
N PRO A 40 -26.37 5.52 4.67
CA PRO A 40 -25.89 4.16 4.43
C PRO A 40 -25.15 4.02 3.09
N TYR A 41 -24.01 3.33 3.12
CA TYR A 41 -23.21 3.10 1.92
C TYR A 41 -23.87 2.14 0.92
N PRO A 42 -23.63 2.32 -0.39
CA PRO A 42 -24.22 1.48 -1.43
C PRO A 42 -23.68 0.04 -1.37
N PRO A 43 -24.45 -0.96 -1.85
CA PRO A 43 -24.05 -2.38 -1.80
C PRO A 43 -22.71 -2.70 -2.46
N VAL A 44 -22.28 -1.90 -3.45
CA VAL A 44 -20.97 -2.02 -4.10
C VAL A 44 -19.78 -1.81 -3.12
N LEU A 45 -20.02 -1.17 -1.98
CA LEU A 45 -19.07 -1.05 -0.87
C LEU A 45 -19.06 -2.24 0.08
N ARG A 46 -20.00 -3.18 -0.04
CA ARG A 46 -20.15 -4.35 0.83
C ARG A 46 -20.34 -5.61 0.00
N ARG A 47 -19.28 -5.99 -0.73
CA ARG A 47 -19.32 -7.21 -1.56
C ARG A 47 -18.85 -8.42 -0.74
N PRO A 48 -19.45 -9.61 -0.96
CA PRO A 48 -18.96 -10.86 -0.38
C PRO A 48 -17.60 -11.24 -0.97
N ALA A 49 -16.91 -12.17 -0.33
CA ALA A 49 -15.71 -12.79 -0.89
C ALA A 49 -16.02 -13.42 -2.25
N HIS A 50 -15.08 -13.33 -3.19
CA HIS A 50 -15.21 -14.02 -4.46
C HIS A 50 -15.00 -15.53 -4.27
N PRO A 51 -15.77 -16.38 -4.97
CA PRO A 51 -15.44 -17.79 -5.08
C PRO A 51 -14.01 -17.96 -5.65
N ALA A 52 -13.24 -18.84 -5.05
CA ALA A 52 -11.85 -19.09 -5.44
C ALA A 52 -11.64 -20.60 -5.62
N SER A 53 -10.92 -20.98 -6.68
CA SER A 53 -10.49 -22.37 -6.90
C SER A 53 -9.55 -22.84 -5.78
N PRO A 54 -9.40 -24.16 -5.55
CA PRO A 54 -8.49 -24.68 -4.53
C PRO A 54 -7.07 -24.09 -4.62
N ARG A 55 -6.51 -24.07 -5.84
CA ARG A 55 -5.20 -23.44 -6.12
C ARG A 55 -5.16 -21.95 -5.75
N ALA A 56 -6.23 -21.20 -6.02
CA ALA A 56 -6.29 -19.78 -5.66
C ALA A 56 -6.43 -19.57 -4.15
N ARG A 57 -7.12 -20.47 -3.44
CA ARG A 57 -7.27 -20.42 -1.98
C ARG A 57 -5.94 -20.62 -1.28
N GLU A 58 -5.17 -21.63 -1.69
CA GLU A 58 -3.82 -21.90 -1.17
C GLU A 58 -2.88 -20.70 -1.39
N ALA A 59 -2.88 -20.15 -2.61
CA ALA A 59 -2.10 -18.96 -2.93
C ALA A 59 -2.52 -17.77 -2.06
N LEU A 60 -3.82 -17.56 -1.88
CA LEU A 60 -4.36 -16.46 -1.07
C LEU A 60 -3.98 -16.59 0.41
N GLU A 61 -4.05 -17.78 0.98
CA GLU A 61 -3.63 -18.02 2.37
C GLU A 61 -2.15 -17.70 2.57
N LYS A 62 -1.29 -18.13 1.64
CA LYS A 62 0.14 -17.80 1.64
C LYS A 62 0.38 -16.28 1.57
N HIS A 63 -0.28 -15.58 0.65
CA HIS A 63 -0.16 -14.12 0.53
C HIS A 63 -0.66 -13.38 1.78
N ILE A 64 -1.79 -13.80 2.36
CA ILE A 64 -2.32 -13.21 3.60
C ILE A 64 -1.30 -13.34 4.73
N GLN A 65 -0.72 -14.53 4.94
CA GLN A 65 0.29 -14.74 5.98
C GLN A 65 1.53 -13.86 5.76
N GLN A 66 2.02 -13.77 4.52
CA GLN A 66 3.17 -12.93 4.18
C GLN A 66 2.87 -11.44 4.45
N VAL A 67 1.71 -10.95 4.04
CA VAL A 67 1.34 -9.54 4.21
C VAL A 67 1.07 -9.19 5.68
N ILE A 68 0.63 -10.16 6.49
CA ILE A 68 0.56 -10.02 7.96
C ILE A 68 1.98 -9.95 8.56
N GLN A 69 2.90 -10.83 8.16
CA GLN A 69 4.30 -10.81 8.62
C GLN A 69 4.99 -9.48 8.30
N LEU A 70 4.67 -8.87 7.16
CA LEU A 70 5.18 -7.54 6.77
C LEU A 70 4.57 -6.38 7.58
N GLY A 71 3.58 -6.63 8.43
CA GLY A 71 2.88 -5.61 9.22
C GLY A 71 1.92 -4.75 8.41
N VAL A 72 1.45 -5.22 7.25
CA VAL A 72 0.55 -4.47 6.35
C VAL A 72 -0.91 -4.80 6.60
N LEU A 73 -1.21 -6.06 6.94
CA LEU A 73 -2.55 -6.54 7.28
C LEU A 73 -2.60 -7.00 8.74
N ARG A 74 -3.79 -6.90 9.32
CA ARG A 74 -4.13 -7.59 10.58
C ARG A 74 -5.48 -8.26 10.47
N LYS A 75 -5.71 -9.27 11.30
CA LYS A 75 -7.05 -9.84 11.47
C LYS A 75 -7.95 -8.82 12.16
N VAL A 76 -9.19 -8.70 11.67
CA VAL A 76 -10.21 -7.84 12.30
C VAL A 76 -10.77 -8.54 13.53
N GLY A 77 -10.92 -7.79 14.64
CA GLY A 77 -11.45 -8.33 15.89
C GLY A 77 -12.96 -8.58 15.83
N HIS A 78 -13.47 -9.45 16.71
CA HIS A 78 -14.89 -9.84 16.73
C HIS A 78 -15.86 -8.66 16.95
N ASN A 79 -15.44 -7.63 17.70
CA ASN A 79 -16.27 -6.48 18.06
C ASN A 79 -15.87 -5.20 17.31
N GLU A 80 -15.03 -5.31 16.28
CA GLU A 80 -14.59 -4.15 15.52
C GLU A 80 -15.63 -3.76 14.46
N GLU A 81 -16.01 -2.48 14.44
CA GLU A 81 -16.95 -1.95 13.46
C GLU A 81 -16.34 -2.00 12.05
N VAL A 82 -16.99 -2.72 11.14
CA VAL A 82 -16.60 -2.79 9.73
C VAL A 82 -17.68 -2.16 8.86
N GLU A 83 -17.30 -1.06 8.20
CA GLU A 83 -18.24 -0.26 7.40
C GLU A 83 -18.32 -0.71 5.94
N VAL A 84 -17.16 -1.05 5.38
CA VAL A 84 -16.91 -1.37 3.97
C VAL A 84 -16.10 -2.65 3.92
N LYS A 85 -16.45 -3.58 3.02
CA LYS A 85 -15.71 -4.84 2.81
C LYS A 85 -15.48 -5.06 1.33
N LYS A 86 -14.23 -5.37 0.98
CA LYS A 86 -13.82 -5.61 -0.41
C LYS A 86 -13.29 -7.03 -0.58
N PRO A 87 -13.73 -7.76 -1.61
CA PRO A 87 -13.13 -9.03 -1.90
C PRO A 87 -11.71 -8.83 -2.43
N VAL A 88 -10.94 -9.90 -2.35
CA VAL A 88 -9.63 -10.02 -2.98
C VAL A 88 -9.70 -11.08 -4.06
N ILE A 89 -8.83 -10.93 -5.06
CA ILE A 89 -8.65 -11.92 -6.11
C ILE A 89 -7.17 -12.28 -6.21
N ILE A 90 -6.89 -13.48 -6.72
CA ILE A 90 -5.55 -13.87 -7.12
C ILE A 90 -5.41 -13.64 -8.61
N PHE A 91 -4.40 -12.86 -8.97
CA PHE A 91 -3.97 -12.71 -10.34
C PHE A 91 -2.75 -13.61 -10.57
N TRP A 92 -2.81 -14.46 -11.59
CA TRP A 92 -1.72 -15.36 -11.97
C TRP A 92 -0.93 -14.75 -13.12
N ASN A 93 0.39 -14.79 -13.00
CA ASN A 93 1.34 -14.54 -14.07
C ASN A 93 2.26 -15.76 -14.14
N ASN A 94 1.93 -16.69 -15.05
CA ASN A 94 2.53 -18.03 -15.11
C ASN A 94 2.42 -18.76 -13.76
N GLU A 95 3.55 -19.14 -13.17
CA GLU A 95 3.62 -19.82 -11.87
C GLU A 95 3.52 -18.84 -10.70
N ASN A 96 3.75 -17.54 -10.94
CA ASN A 96 3.70 -16.53 -9.91
C ASN A 96 2.26 -16.03 -9.70
N SER A 97 1.90 -15.75 -8.45
CA SER A 97 0.60 -15.20 -8.09
C SER A 97 0.74 -13.88 -7.33
N ARG A 98 -0.27 -13.02 -7.44
CA ARG A 98 -0.39 -11.78 -6.68
C ARG A 98 -1.78 -11.65 -6.10
N MET A 99 -1.86 -11.30 -4.81
CA MET A 99 -3.11 -10.88 -4.19
C MET A 99 -3.44 -9.45 -4.60
N VAL A 100 -4.65 -9.24 -5.14
CA VAL A 100 -5.13 -7.94 -5.60
C VAL A 100 -6.45 -7.60 -4.90
N GLY A 101 -6.48 -6.46 -4.22
CA GLY A 101 -7.70 -5.94 -3.60
C GLY A 101 -8.66 -5.35 -4.62
N TYR A 102 -9.95 -5.69 -4.52
CA TYR A 102 -10.96 -5.21 -5.44
C TYR A 102 -11.51 -3.83 -5.02
N PHE A 103 -10.68 -2.78 -5.15
CA PHE A 103 -11.00 -1.42 -4.69
C PHE A 103 -11.78 -0.56 -5.70
N ARG A 104 -12.15 -1.07 -6.88
CA ARG A 104 -12.85 -0.29 -7.92
C ARG A 104 -14.09 0.44 -7.37
N GLY A 105 -14.93 -0.29 -6.64
CA GLY A 105 -16.12 0.29 -6.04
C GLY A 105 -15.81 1.32 -4.95
N LEU A 106 -14.68 1.21 -4.24
CA LEU A 106 -14.25 2.23 -3.27
C LEU A 106 -13.81 3.50 -4.02
N ASN A 107 -12.93 3.33 -5.01
CA ASN A 107 -12.35 4.41 -5.80
C ASN A 107 -13.37 5.26 -6.55
N THR A 108 -14.54 4.71 -6.90
CA THR A 108 -15.67 5.47 -7.48
C THR A 108 -16.15 6.57 -6.53
N TYR A 109 -16.18 6.29 -5.23
CA TYR A 109 -16.67 7.22 -4.22
C TYR A 109 -15.57 7.95 -3.46
N THR A 110 -14.31 7.58 -3.64
CA THR A 110 -13.19 8.31 -3.05
C THR A 110 -13.01 9.67 -3.71
N VAL A 111 -13.00 10.71 -2.88
CA VAL A 111 -12.64 12.08 -3.28
C VAL A 111 -11.15 12.07 -3.62
N PRO A 112 -10.77 12.38 -4.87
CA PRO A 112 -9.38 12.27 -5.29
C PRO A 112 -8.51 13.34 -4.61
N ASP A 113 -7.38 12.91 -4.07
CA ASP A 113 -6.32 13.78 -3.59
C ASP A 113 -5.52 14.26 -4.81
N ARG A 114 -5.86 15.44 -5.33
CA ARG A 114 -5.27 16.02 -6.56
C ARG A 114 -3.88 16.61 -6.30
N TYR A 115 -3.04 15.92 -5.53
CA TYR A 115 -1.69 16.37 -5.23
C TYR A 115 -0.82 16.39 -6.51
N PRO A 116 -0.04 17.47 -6.74
CA PRO A 116 0.78 17.57 -7.94
C PRO A 116 1.90 16.52 -7.93
N ILE A 117 1.91 15.68 -8.97
CA ILE A 117 3.01 14.78 -9.25
C ILE A 117 3.92 15.47 -10.29
N PRO A 118 5.23 15.60 -10.04
CA PRO A 118 6.13 16.29 -10.95
C PRO A 118 6.14 15.62 -12.32
N ARG A 119 6.21 16.43 -13.38
CA ARG A 119 6.29 15.89 -14.73
C ARG A 119 7.69 15.32 -14.96
N ILE A 120 7.76 14.20 -15.69
CA ILE A 120 9.05 13.57 -16.04
C ILE A 120 10.03 14.57 -16.67
N GLN A 121 9.54 15.49 -17.52
CA GLN A 121 10.36 16.52 -18.16
C GLN A 121 10.97 17.51 -17.16
N GLU A 122 10.23 17.88 -16.10
CA GLU A 122 10.73 18.78 -15.05
C GLU A 122 11.84 18.09 -14.26
N THR A 123 11.62 16.84 -13.86
CA THR A 123 12.63 16.03 -13.16
C THR A 123 13.88 15.84 -14.01
N LEU A 124 13.75 15.51 -15.30
CA LEU A 124 14.90 15.36 -16.20
C LEU A 124 15.68 16.67 -16.41
N THR A 125 14.97 17.81 -16.47
CA THR A 125 15.60 19.12 -16.60
C THR A 125 16.44 19.45 -15.37
N GLN A 126 15.95 19.15 -14.16
CA GLN A 126 16.70 19.32 -12.92
C GLN A 126 17.96 18.44 -12.88
N LEU A 127 17.87 17.21 -13.41
CA LEU A 127 19.00 16.28 -13.47
C LEU A 127 20.02 16.60 -14.58
N SER A 128 19.68 17.44 -15.56
CA SER A 128 20.50 17.68 -16.77
C SER A 128 21.92 18.19 -16.50
N LYS A 129 22.14 18.89 -15.37
CA LYS A 129 23.45 19.43 -14.97
C LYS A 129 24.20 18.53 -13.98
N ALA A 130 23.62 17.40 -13.58
CA ALA A 130 24.24 16.49 -12.63
C ALA A 130 25.41 15.74 -13.29
N ARG A 131 26.58 15.76 -12.64
CA ARG A 131 27.75 14.97 -13.05
C ARG A 131 27.63 13.49 -12.66
N TYR A 132 26.91 13.21 -11.57
CA TYR A 132 26.66 11.88 -11.03
C TYR A 132 25.19 11.80 -10.59
N ILE A 133 24.54 10.69 -10.91
CA ILE A 133 23.13 10.43 -10.55
C ILE A 133 23.10 9.10 -9.78
N THR A 134 22.42 9.10 -8.64
CA THR A 134 22.16 7.90 -7.85
C THR A 134 20.66 7.68 -7.81
N SER A 135 20.23 6.44 -8.04
CA SER A 135 18.83 6.03 -7.95
C SER A 135 18.66 5.04 -6.79
N MET A 136 17.62 5.25 -5.97
CA MET A 136 17.24 4.33 -4.90
C MET A 136 15.76 3.96 -5.08
N ASP A 137 15.44 2.69 -4.86
CA ASP A 137 14.06 2.20 -4.89
C ASP A 137 13.60 1.88 -3.46
N ALA A 138 12.46 2.44 -3.07
CA ALA A 138 11.87 2.18 -1.77
C ALA A 138 11.11 0.85 -1.82
N LEU A 139 11.64 -0.16 -1.12
CA LEU A 139 11.03 -1.49 -1.05
C LEU A 139 9.56 -1.39 -0.58
N LYS A 140 8.64 -1.75 -1.49
CA LYS A 140 7.19 -1.71 -1.25
C LYS A 140 6.73 -0.34 -0.71
N GLY A 141 7.23 0.75 -1.29
CA GLY A 141 7.05 2.12 -0.80
C GLY A 141 5.63 2.52 -0.34
N PHE A 142 4.57 2.12 -1.05
CA PHE A 142 3.21 2.40 -0.58
C PHE A 142 2.89 1.79 0.79
N HIS A 143 3.38 0.58 1.04
CA HIS A 143 3.25 -0.09 2.33
C HIS A 143 4.17 0.48 3.42
N GLN A 144 4.73 1.68 3.26
CA GLN A 144 5.43 2.40 4.32
C GLN A 144 4.56 3.50 4.93
N ASN A 145 3.50 3.93 4.24
CA ASN A 145 2.54 4.91 4.76
C ASN A 145 1.46 4.24 5.61
N VAL A 146 1.17 4.82 6.78
CA VAL A 146 0.20 4.30 7.76
C VAL A 146 -1.13 5.06 7.64
N PHE A 147 -2.25 4.37 7.87
CA PHE A 147 -3.57 5.00 7.91
C PHE A 147 -3.92 5.58 9.29
N MET A 148 -4.68 6.68 9.28
CA MET A 148 -5.47 7.12 10.43
C MET A 148 -6.53 6.08 10.80
N THR A 149 -6.94 6.08 12.07
CA THR A 149 -7.91 5.11 12.63
C THR A 149 -9.25 5.08 11.88
N LYS A 150 -9.70 6.22 11.33
CA LYS A 150 -10.96 6.32 10.56
C LYS A 150 -10.87 5.56 9.24
N ALA A 151 -9.82 5.79 8.44
CA ALA A 151 -9.60 5.11 7.16
C ALA A 151 -9.49 3.59 7.29
N LYS A 152 -8.98 3.07 8.43
CA LYS A 152 -8.88 1.63 8.69
C LYS A 152 -10.23 0.90 8.58
N LYS A 153 -11.34 1.56 8.94
CA LYS A 153 -12.70 0.97 8.83
C LYS A 153 -13.21 0.83 7.38
N LEU A 154 -12.63 1.60 6.46
CA LEU A 154 -12.99 1.61 5.03
C LEU A 154 -12.15 0.62 4.21
N LEU A 155 -10.97 0.24 4.71
CA LEU A 155 -10.00 -0.61 4.04
C LEU A 155 -9.94 -2.01 4.66
N ILE A 156 -11.10 -2.66 4.66
CA ILE A 156 -11.23 -4.04 5.09
C ILE A 156 -11.41 -4.94 3.87
N ILE A 157 -10.65 -6.03 3.86
CA ILE A 157 -10.79 -7.11 2.89
C ILE A 157 -11.50 -8.32 3.49
N ILE A 158 -12.26 -9.01 2.65
CA ILE A 158 -12.92 -10.27 2.98
C ILE A 158 -12.40 -11.38 2.08
N THR A 159 -12.05 -12.50 2.70
CA THR A 159 -11.53 -13.70 2.06
C THR A 159 -12.28 -14.93 2.57
N HIS A 160 -11.97 -16.12 2.05
CA HIS A 160 -12.50 -17.37 2.60
C HIS A 160 -11.91 -17.75 3.96
N CYS A 161 -10.74 -17.20 4.33
CA CYS A 161 -10.08 -17.46 5.60
C CYS A 161 -10.37 -16.41 6.69
N GLY A 162 -11.07 -15.33 6.34
CA GLY A 162 -11.56 -14.36 7.32
C GLY A 162 -11.64 -12.92 6.79
N ILE A 163 -11.67 -11.99 7.73
CA ILE A 163 -11.75 -10.55 7.49
C ILE A 163 -10.46 -9.91 8.01
N TYR A 164 -9.82 -9.10 7.17
CA TYR A 164 -8.53 -8.48 7.47
C TYR A 164 -8.57 -6.99 7.15
N GLY A 165 -7.96 -6.17 8.02
CA GLY A 165 -7.87 -4.73 7.84
C GLY A 165 -6.46 -4.30 7.47
N TYR A 166 -6.37 -3.33 6.56
CA TYR A 166 -5.10 -2.70 6.21
C TYR A 166 -4.64 -1.75 7.32
N LEU A 167 -3.38 -1.88 7.69
CA LEU A 167 -2.67 -0.95 8.56
C LEU A 167 -1.91 0.11 7.76
N LYS A 168 -1.50 -0.26 6.54
CA LYS A 168 -0.69 0.56 5.64
C LYS A 168 -1.32 0.63 4.25
N ILE A 169 -0.97 1.64 3.44
CA ILE A 169 -1.61 1.87 2.13
C ILE A 169 -1.56 0.62 1.25
N PRO A 170 -2.71 0.05 0.82
CA PRO A 170 -2.73 -1.02 -0.15
C PRO A 170 -2.44 -0.51 -1.56
N PHE A 171 -2.03 -1.42 -2.43
CA PHE A 171 -2.05 -1.17 -3.86
C PHE A 171 -3.49 -1.09 -4.38
N GLY A 172 -3.73 -0.21 -5.35
CA GLY A 172 -4.97 -0.16 -6.12
C GLY A 172 -6.07 0.76 -5.56
N ILE A 173 -5.83 1.47 -4.46
CA ILE A 173 -6.69 2.58 -4.07
C ILE A 173 -6.36 3.83 -4.89
N LYS A 174 -7.33 4.73 -5.06
CA LYS A 174 -7.26 5.88 -5.97
C LYS A 174 -6.08 6.82 -5.68
N ASP A 175 -5.82 7.09 -4.41
CA ASP A 175 -4.92 8.16 -3.97
C ASP A 175 -3.56 7.66 -3.49
N SER A 176 -3.24 6.36 -3.68
CA SER A 176 -1.96 5.78 -3.24
C SER A 176 -0.75 6.61 -3.70
N SER A 177 -0.76 7.03 -4.98
CA SER A 177 0.33 7.79 -5.58
C SER A 177 0.45 9.21 -5.02
N SER A 178 -0.69 9.89 -4.83
CA SER A 178 -0.73 11.24 -4.27
C SER A 178 -0.18 11.25 -2.86
N HIS A 179 -0.65 10.33 -2.00
CA HIS A 179 -0.16 10.21 -0.62
C HIS A 179 1.32 9.84 -0.56
N TYR A 180 1.79 8.98 -1.46
CA TYR A 180 3.21 8.67 -1.56
C TYR A 180 4.04 9.90 -1.94
N GLN A 181 3.57 10.70 -2.90
CA GLN A 181 4.25 11.92 -3.31
C GLN A 181 4.25 12.98 -2.21
N ILE A 182 3.15 13.15 -1.46
CA ILE A 182 3.09 14.03 -0.28
C ILE A 182 4.17 13.63 0.72
N MET A 183 4.26 12.33 1.03
CA MET A 183 5.26 11.81 1.95
C MET A 183 6.69 12.07 1.43
N ILE A 184 6.98 11.80 0.16
CA ILE A 184 8.28 12.11 -0.43
C ILE A 184 8.61 13.60 -0.33
N ASN A 185 7.67 14.49 -0.66
CA ASN A 185 7.89 15.94 -0.58
C ASN A 185 8.03 16.45 0.86
N SER A 186 7.43 15.77 1.85
CA SER A 186 7.59 16.11 3.27
C SER A 186 8.99 15.76 3.81
N ILE A 187 9.61 14.71 3.26
CA ILE A 187 10.94 14.23 3.68
C ILE A 187 12.04 14.92 2.87
N PHE A 188 11.82 15.07 1.56
CA PHE A 188 12.72 15.68 0.60
C PHE A 188 12.05 16.90 -0.04
N PRO A 189 11.97 18.03 0.69
CA PRO A 189 11.41 19.26 0.15
C PRO A 189 12.20 19.68 -1.11
N THR A 190 11.45 20.05 -2.15
CA THR A 190 11.97 20.42 -3.48
C THR A 190 12.49 21.85 -3.50
#